data_AF-A0A024V6H7-F1
#
_entry.id   AF-A0A024V6H7-F1
#
_cell.length_a   1.000
_cell.length_b   1.000
_cell.length_c   1.000
_cell.angle_alpha   90.00
_cell.angle_beta   90.00
_cell.angle_gamma   90.00
#
_symmetry.space_group_name_H-M   'P 1'
#
loop_
_entity.id
_entity.type
_entity.pdbx_description
1 polymer ?
#
loop_
_entity_poly.entity_id
_entity_poly.type
_entity_poly.pdbx_seq_one_letter_code
_entity_poly.pdbx_strand_id
1 'polypeptide(L)'
;MIYLIDNEDMIYIEFYRKKDCTFVYKFFNDTLPTGSTLSTSDVSAEYANIKYEINNNSCTVYSCDYSCLLKHKDYITIINNVLDKNLSDEILENYKNEKWLMYTKNDEINVGYYFCRNIPNKIYKSYCISKLDSFFSLEFLERITKIFNNRQPNQITILNCHLKKAIEYVIESSYIFDEEIAFLVLGNELPMSFLDIRNKEKLNLVIESNTLLRIKGKLRHEIIFGIPKKKKIQMQDKVIMKK
;
A
#
# COMPACT_ATOMS: atom_id res chain seq x y z
N MET A 1 -10.80 -8.04 24.41
CA MET A 1 -10.06 -9.33 24.17
C MET A 1 -8.63 -9.04 23.66
N ILE A 2 -7.63 -9.92 23.86
CA ILE A 2 -6.26 -9.77 23.27
C ILE A 2 -6.11 -10.78 22.12
N TYR A 3 -5.77 -10.31 20.92
CA TYR A 3 -5.44 -11.15 19.77
C TYR A 3 -3.92 -11.27 19.65
N LEU A 4 -3.43 -12.51 19.54
CA LEU A 4 -2.02 -12.86 19.40
C LEU A 4 -1.70 -13.00 17.91
N ILE A 5 -0.74 -12.23 17.43
CA ILE A 5 -0.24 -12.31 16.06
C ILE A 5 1.11 -13.03 16.14
N ASP A 6 1.13 -14.27 16.62
CA ASP A 6 2.37 -15.05 16.74
C ASP A 6 2.39 -16.17 15.68
N ASN A 7 3.46 -16.20 14.88
CA ASN A 7 3.89 -17.25 13.93
C ASN A 7 3.27 -17.30 12.52
N GLU A 8 2.70 -16.21 12.02
CA GLU A 8 1.98 -16.22 10.75
C GLU A 8 2.52 -15.18 9.75
N ASP A 9 2.90 -15.63 8.54
CA ASP A 9 3.27 -14.73 7.43
C ASP A 9 2.03 -13.93 7.01
N MET A 10 2.16 -12.59 6.99
CA MET A 10 1.12 -11.69 6.50
C MET A 10 1.64 -11.05 5.22
N ILE A 11 1.07 -11.40 4.08
CA ILE A 11 1.47 -10.82 2.80
C ILE A 11 0.54 -9.65 2.48
N TYR A 12 1.15 -8.49 2.34
CA TYR A 12 0.50 -7.23 2.03
C TYR A 12 0.96 -6.79 0.63
N ILE A 13 0.01 -6.59 -0.27
CA ILE A 13 0.29 -6.21 -1.65
C ILE A 13 -0.27 -4.82 -1.90
N GLU A 14 0.59 -3.87 -2.28
CA GLU A 14 0.21 -2.52 -2.68
C GLU A 14 0.18 -2.40 -4.20
N PHE A 15 -0.89 -1.79 -4.72
CA PHE A 15 -1.04 -1.51 -6.14
C PHE A 15 -0.98 -0.02 -6.39
N TYR A 16 -0.06 0.37 -7.27
CA TYR A 16 0.12 1.73 -7.73
C TYR A 16 0.06 1.79 -9.26
N ARG A 17 -0.45 2.92 -9.76
CA ARG A 17 -0.26 3.31 -11.15
C ARG A 17 0.60 4.56 -11.21
N LYS A 18 1.76 4.43 -11.85
CA LYS A 18 2.63 5.55 -12.22
C LYS A 18 1.87 6.44 -13.22
N LYS A 19 1.84 7.75 -12.95
CA LYS A 19 1.37 8.79 -13.87
C LYS A 19 2.25 8.79 -15.13
N ASP A 20 1.64 9.11 -16.27
CA ASP A 20 2.39 9.45 -17.49
C ASP A 20 3.01 10.84 -17.30
N CYS A 21 4.12 10.88 -16.57
CA CYS A 21 4.80 12.11 -16.16
C CYS A 21 5.66 12.71 -17.28
N THR A 22 5.24 12.64 -18.55
CA THR A 22 6.00 13.22 -19.66
C THR A 22 6.23 14.70 -19.44
N PHE A 23 5.23 15.44 -18.93
CA PHE A 23 5.37 16.86 -18.60
C PHE A 23 6.37 17.12 -17.47
N VAL A 24 6.30 16.38 -16.35
CA VAL A 24 7.21 16.55 -15.21
C VAL A 24 8.63 16.12 -15.56
N TYR A 25 8.77 15.04 -16.34
CA TYR A 25 10.05 14.59 -16.88
C TYR A 25 10.66 15.65 -17.81
N LYS A 26 9.88 16.24 -18.73
CA LYS A 26 10.35 17.35 -19.56
C LYS A 26 10.66 18.61 -18.74
N PHE A 27 9.82 18.94 -17.77
CA PHE A 27 10.02 20.09 -16.90
C PHE A 27 11.29 19.99 -16.05
N PHE A 28 11.72 18.79 -15.63
CA PHE A 28 12.96 18.61 -14.87
C PHE A 28 14.18 18.24 -15.74
N ASN A 29 14.00 17.62 -16.91
CA ASN A 29 15.11 17.12 -17.73
C ASN A 29 15.33 17.87 -19.05
N ASP A 30 14.30 18.50 -19.63
CA ASP A 30 14.41 19.24 -20.91
C ASP A 30 14.66 20.75 -20.70
N THR A 31 14.40 21.29 -19.50
CA THR A 31 14.88 22.63 -19.13
C THR A 31 16.36 22.58 -18.74
N LEU A 32 17.22 22.34 -19.73
CA LEU A 32 18.59 22.85 -19.65
C LEU A 32 18.51 24.38 -19.56
N PRO A 33 19.24 25.03 -18.64
CA PRO A 33 19.15 26.47 -18.44
C PRO A 33 19.70 27.20 -19.66
N THR A 34 18.83 27.52 -20.61
CA THR A 34 19.10 28.47 -21.68
C THR A 34 18.88 29.88 -21.12
N GLY A 35 19.85 30.32 -20.32
CA GLY A 35 20.27 31.72 -20.21
C GLY A 35 19.22 32.81 -20.01
N SER A 36 18.04 32.52 -19.48
CA SER A 36 17.05 33.53 -19.14
C SER A 36 16.38 33.18 -17.82
N THR A 37 16.34 34.18 -16.95
CA THR A 37 15.85 34.16 -15.57
C THR A 37 14.41 33.66 -15.50
N LEU A 38 14.22 32.35 -15.46
CA LEU A 38 13.02 31.75 -14.90
C LEU A 38 13.08 31.98 -13.40
N SER A 39 12.06 32.66 -12.89
CA SER A 39 11.76 32.77 -11.47
C SER A 39 12.12 31.47 -10.78
N THR A 40 13.03 31.55 -9.81
CA THR A 40 13.35 30.48 -8.87
C THR A 40 12.13 30.21 -8.01
N SER A 41 11.06 29.67 -8.58
CA SER A 41 10.17 28.82 -7.82
C SER A 41 11.01 27.59 -7.56
N ASP A 42 11.64 27.55 -6.39
CA ASP A 42 12.14 26.32 -5.82
C ASP A 42 10.96 25.36 -5.80
N VAL A 43 10.85 24.52 -6.82
CA VAL A 43 9.97 23.37 -6.76
C VAL A 43 10.70 22.40 -5.84
N SER A 44 10.56 22.65 -4.53
CA SER A 44 10.82 21.66 -3.52
C SER A 44 9.87 20.52 -3.85
N ALA A 45 10.41 19.49 -4.50
CA ALA A 45 9.80 18.18 -4.45
C ALA A 45 9.87 17.76 -2.98
N GLU A 46 8.90 18.22 -2.19
CA GLU A 46 8.76 17.86 -0.80
C GLU A 46 8.41 16.38 -0.76
N TYR A 47 9.46 15.57 -0.72
CA TYR A 47 9.47 14.33 0.02
C TYR A 47 9.31 14.71 1.46
N ALA A 48 8.09 15.02 1.81
CA ALA A 48 7.75 15.13 3.18
C ALA A 48 7.50 13.67 3.58
N ASN A 49 8.56 12.99 4.04
CA ASN A 49 8.44 12.01 5.12
C ASN A 49 7.81 12.76 6.31
N ILE A 50 6.55 13.20 6.15
CA ILE A 50 5.78 13.86 7.18
C ILE A 50 5.48 12.74 8.14
N LYS A 51 6.34 12.64 9.14
CA LYS A 51 6.04 11.82 10.30
C LYS A 51 4.87 12.52 10.99
N TYR A 52 3.69 11.95 10.81
CA TYR A 52 2.51 12.44 11.50
C TYR A 52 2.61 11.98 12.96
N GLU A 53 2.73 12.94 13.86
CA GLU A 53 2.60 12.67 15.29
C GLU A 53 1.17 12.23 15.59
N ILE A 54 1.04 10.98 15.98
CA ILE A 54 -0.23 10.43 16.43
C ILE A 54 -0.47 10.95 17.84
N ASN A 55 -1.65 11.49 18.10
CA ASN A 55 -2.05 11.87 19.45
C ASN A 55 -1.89 10.68 20.42
N ASN A 56 -1.17 10.88 21.53
CA ASN A 56 -0.90 9.86 22.53
C ASN A 56 -2.17 9.28 23.17
N ASN A 57 -3.30 10.00 23.11
CA ASN A 57 -4.61 9.54 23.58
C ASN A 57 -5.42 8.81 22.49
N SER A 58 -4.82 8.48 21.34
CA SER A 58 -5.51 7.81 20.25
C SER A 58 -5.94 6.39 20.64
N CYS A 59 -7.06 5.94 20.07
CA CYS A 59 -7.56 4.59 20.27
C CYS A 59 -6.46 3.56 19.98
N THR A 60 -6.30 2.59 20.87
CA THR A 60 -5.36 1.45 20.74
C THR A 60 -6.07 0.13 20.44
N VAL A 61 -7.41 0.17 20.45
CA VAL A 61 -8.30 -0.97 20.23
C VAL A 61 -8.56 -1.13 18.73
N TYR A 62 -8.50 -2.38 18.26
CA TYR A 62 -8.71 -2.79 16.87
C TYR A 62 -10.13 -3.32 16.70
N SER A 63 -10.72 -3.05 15.55
CA SER A 63 -12.04 -3.55 15.17
C SER A 63 -12.00 -4.30 13.84
N CYS A 64 -12.91 -5.24 13.63
CA CYS A 64 -13.18 -5.79 12.30
C CYS A 64 -14.36 -5.07 11.63
N ASP A 65 -14.94 -4.06 12.26
CA ASP A 65 -16.02 -3.27 11.67
C ASP A 65 -15.43 -2.17 10.77
N TYR A 66 -15.66 -2.29 9.46
CA TYR A 66 -15.19 -1.34 8.47
C TYR A 66 -16.16 -0.18 8.22
N SER A 67 -17.30 -0.13 8.94
CA SER A 67 -18.33 0.91 8.79
C SER A 67 -17.76 2.34 8.87
N CYS A 68 -16.77 2.54 9.73
CA CYS A 68 -16.07 3.83 9.87
C CYS A 68 -15.38 4.28 8.59
N LEU A 69 -14.74 3.38 7.84
CA LEU A 69 -14.13 3.70 6.54
C LEU A 69 -15.18 3.88 5.45
N LEU A 70 -16.28 3.12 5.51
CA LEU A 70 -17.37 3.20 4.55
C LEU A 70 -18.19 4.50 4.62
N LYS A 71 -17.98 5.35 5.65
CA LYS A 71 -18.43 6.74 5.62
C LYS A 71 -17.92 7.50 4.39
N HIS A 72 -16.79 7.06 3.82
CA HIS A 72 -16.21 7.59 2.58
C HIS A 72 -16.45 6.68 1.37
N LYS A 73 -17.60 6.00 1.27
CA LYS A 73 -17.94 5.05 0.19
C LYS A 73 -17.73 5.55 -1.24
N ASP A 74 -17.80 6.86 -1.46
CA ASP A 74 -17.56 7.45 -2.79
C ASP A 74 -16.08 7.38 -3.20
N TYR A 75 -15.18 7.19 -2.24
CA TYR A 75 -13.72 7.17 -2.42
C TYR A 75 -13.06 5.89 -1.91
N ILE A 76 -13.67 5.16 -0.97
CA ILE A 76 -13.18 3.89 -0.45
C ILE A 76 -14.07 2.75 -0.92
N THR A 77 -13.46 1.72 -1.47
CA THR A 77 -14.13 0.44 -1.79
C THR A 77 -13.43 -0.67 -1.03
N ILE A 78 -14.18 -1.53 -0.35
CA ILE A 78 -13.67 -2.72 0.33
C ILE A 78 -14.32 -3.94 -0.31
N ILE A 79 -13.51 -4.90 -0.74
CA ILE A 79 -13.94 -6.12 -1.41
C ILE A 79 -13.35 -7.30 -0.65
N ASN A 80 -14.20 -7.99 0.12
CA ASN A 80 -13.80 -9.19 0.84
C ASN A 80 -13.80 -10.39 -0.12
N ASN A 81 -12.93 -11.37 0.13
CA ASN A 81 -12.78 -12.57 -0.70
C ASN A 81 -12.56 -12.24 -2.17
N VAL A 82 -11.67 -11.29 -2.44
CA VAL A 82 -11.48 -10.75 -3.79
C VAL A 82 -10.90 -11.80 -4.75
N LEU A 83 -10.10 -12.74 -4.24
CA LEU A 83 -9.59 -13.90 -4.97
C LEU A 83 -10.30 -15.19 -4.53
N ASP A 84 -10.18 -16.26 -5.29
CA ASP A 84 -10.40 -17.59 -4.73
C ASP A 84 -9.11 -18.11 -4.08
N LYS A 85 -9.23 -19.25 -3.39
CA LYS A 85 -8.12 -19.85 -2.66
C LYS A 85 -6.96 -20.26 -3.58
N ASN A 86 -7.24 -20.73 -4.80
CA ASN A 86 -6.20 -21.18 -5.71
C ASN A 86 -5.33 -19.99 -6.15
N LEU A 87 -5.96 -18.87 -6.53
CA LEU A 87 -5.25 -17.64 -6.89
C LEU A 87 -4.48 -17.05 -5.72
N SER A 88 -5.03 -17.08 -4.50
CA SER A 88 -4.28 -16.62 -3.32
C SER A 88 -3.09 -17.51 -3.03
N ASP A 89 -3.27 -18.83 -3.06
CA ASP A 89 -2.22 -19.81 -2.77
C ASP A 89 -1.11 -19.74 -3.81
N GLU A 90 -1.43 -19.54 -5.10
CA GLU A 90 -0.46 -19.31 -6.17
C GLU A 90 0.45 -18.10 -5.87
N ILE A 91 -0.12 -16.98 -5.43
CA ILE A 91 0.66 -15.77 -5.09
C ILE A 91 1.55 -16.01 -3.87
N LEU A 92 1.01 -16.68 -2.84
CA LEU A 92 1.76 -17.03 -1.63
C LEU A 92 2.90 -18.00 -1.96
N GLU A 93 2.66 -18.98 -2.83
CA GLU A 93 3.66 -19.91 -3.33
C GLU A 93 4.71 -19.18 -4.16
N ASN A 94 4.35 -18.32 -5.11
CA ASN A 94 5.31 -17.53 -5.88
C ASN A 94 6.15 -16.59 -5.00
N TYR A 95 5.58 -16.07 -3.92
CA TYR A 95 6.34 -15.31 -2.92
C TYR A 95 7.36 -16.18 -2.19
N LYS A 96 6.96 -17.39 -1.74
CA LYS A 96 7.85 -18.34 -1.04
C LYS A 96 8.89 -18.98 -1.96
N ASN A 97 8.50 -19.22 -3.21
CA ASN A 97 9.27 -19.92 -4.22
C ASN A 97 10.20 -18.93 -4.95
N GLU A 98 11.42 -18.83 -4.39
CA GLU A 98 12.69 -18.56 -5.07
C GLU A 98 13.10 -17.16 -5.60
N LYS A 99 14.44 -17.03 -5.61
CA LYS A 99 15.34 -16.08 -6.30
C LYS A 99 15.28 -14.61 -5.92
N TRP A 100 14.12 -14.01 -5.68
CA TRP A 100 14.05 -12.56 -5.47
C TRP A 100 14.74 -12.09 -4.17
N LEU A 101 14.87 -12.96 -3.15
CA LEU A 101 15.62 -12.69 -1.92
C LEU A 101 17.09 -12.34 -2.18
N MET A 102 17.66 -12.73 -3.34
CA MET A 102 19.01 -12.32 -3.72
C MET A 102 19.10 -10.81 -4.02
N TYR A 103 17.97 -10.19 -4.37
CA TYR A 103 17.86 -8.79 -4.79
C TYR A 103 17.44 -7.86 -3.63
N THR A 104 16.84 -8.39 -2.57
CA THR A 104 16.29 -7.60 -1.46
C THR A 104 16.27 -8.43 -0.16
N LYS A 105 16.74 -7.83 0.93
CA LYS A 105 16.76 -8.43 2.28
C LYS A 105 15.64 -7.92 3.20
N ASN A 106 14.74 -7.09 2.66
CA ASN A 106 13.74 -6.36 3.46
C ASN A 106 12.35 -7.00 3.42
N ASP A 107 12.23 -8.26 2.97
CA ASP A 107 10.95 -8.95 2.78
C ASP A 107 9.96 -8.13 1.93
N GLU A 108 10.50 -7.43 0.92
CA GLU A 108 9.78 -6.50 0.03
C GLU A 108 10.21 -6.75 -1.41
N ILE A 109 9.26 -7.16 -2.23
CA ILE A 109 9.42 -7.35 -3.67
C ILE A 109 8.69 -6.22 -4.37
N ASN A 110 9.30 -5.66 -5.41
CA ASN A 110 8.63 -4.77 -6.33
C ASN A 110 8.46 -5.48 -7.69
N VAL A 111 7.28 -5.42 -8.29
CA VAL A 111 6.93 -6.02 -9.57
C VAL A 111 6.54 -4.91 -10.56
N GLY A 112 7.10 -4.96 -11.77
CA GLY A 112 6.94 -3.93 -12.80
C GLY A 112 7.90 -2.76 -12.58
N TYR A 113 7.51 -1.82 -11.74
CA TYR A 113 8.32 -0.65 -11.36
C TYR A 113 8.59 -0.62 -9.85
N TYR A 114 9.59 0.15 -9.43
CA TYR A 114 9.85 0.45 -8.02
C TYR A 114 10.14 1.94 -7.82
N PHE A 115 9.68 2.44 -6.68
CA PHE A 115 9.89 3.81 -6.26
C PHE A 115 11.11 3.95 -5.36
N CYS A 116 12.06 4.81 -5.75
CA CYS A 116 13.26 5.05 -4.97
C CYS A 116 12.99 6.09 -3.88
N ARG A 117 12.75 5.63 -2.64
CA ARG A 117 12.48 6.51 -1.50
C ARG A 117 13.64 7.47 -1.16
N ASN A 118 14.87 7.13 -1.56
CA ASN A 118 16.07 7.93 -1.28
C ASN A 118 16.35 9.01 -2.32
N ILE A 119 15.70 8.97 -3.50
CA ILE A 119 15.92 9.92 -4.58
C ILE A 119 14.59 10.54 -4.98
N PRO A 120 14.46 11.88 -4.85
CA PRO A 120 13.21 12.52 -5.17
C PRO A 120 12.69 12.29 -6.59
N ASN A 121 11.41 11.99 -6.70
CA ASN A 121 10.59 11.80 -7.88
C ASN A 121 11.09 10.73 -8.85
N LYS A 122 11.79 9.70 -8.35
CA LYS A 122 12.41 8.69 -9.21
C LYS A 122 11.75 7.31 -9.10
N ILE A 123 11.20 6.87 -10.23
CA ILE A 123 10.77 5.49 -10.46
C ILE A 123 11.74 4.81 -11.42
N TYR A 124 12.03 3.56 -11.14
CA TYR A 124 12.83 2.67 -11.99
C TYR A 124 12.03 1.42 -12.34
N LYS A 125 12.40 0.75 -13.43
CA LYS A 125 11.90 -0.60 -13.68
C LYS A 125 12.45 -1.53 -12.59
N SER A 126 11.61 -2.42 -12.05
CA SER A 126 12.03 -3.33 -11.01
C SER A 126 13.13 -4.27 -11.52
N TYR A 127 14.20 -4.36 -10.74
CA TYR A 127 15.30 -5.29 -10.96
C TYR A 127 14.98 -6.68 -10.40
N CYS A 128 14.02 -6.79 -9.46
CA CYS A 128 13.57 -8.08 -8.95
C CYS A 128 12.70 -8.80 -10.00
N ILE A 129 11.60 -8.15 -10.41
CA ILE A 129 10.64 -8.71 -11.36
C ILE A 129 10.09 -7.59 -12.24
N SER A 130 10.51 -7.58 -13.49
CA SER A 130 10.31 -6.43 -14.37
C SER A 130 8.99 -6.44 -15.17
N LYS A 131 8.33 -7.60 -15.26
CA LYS A 131 7.01 -7.78 -15.91
C LYS A 131 6.04 -8.44 -14.93
N LEU A 132 4.78 -8.03 -14.99
CA LEU A 132 3.72 -8.51 -14.09
C LEU A 132 3.42 -10.00 -14.30
N ASP A 133 3.35 -10.42 -15.56
CA ASP A 133 3.09 -11.81 -15.99
C ASP A 133 4.20 -12.81 -15.63
N SER A 134 5.34 -12.31 -15.14
CA SER A 134 6.44 -13.14 -14.65
C SER A 134 6.26 -13.54 -13.18
N PHE A 135 5.28 -12.97 -12.48
CA PHE A 135 4.98 -13.29 -11.08
C PHE A 135 3.50 -13.59 -10.84
N PHE A 136 2.60 -12.94 -11.57
CA PHE A 136 1.17 -13.13 -11.42
C PHE A 136 0.59 -13.87 -12.63
N SER A 137 -0.34 -14.79 -12.38
CA SER A 137 -1.15 -15.38 -13.44
C SER A 137 -1.97 -14.34 -14.21
N LEU A 138 -2.23 -14.63 -15.48
CA LEU A 138 -3.08 -13.78 -16.33
C LEU A 138 -4.47 -13.61 -15.73
N GLU A 139 -5.02 -14.67 -15.14
CA GLU A 139 -6.31 -14.66 -14.46
C GLU A 139 -6.35 -13.62 -13.32
N PHE A 140 -5.32 -13.61 -12.47
CA PHE A 140 -5.19 -12.58 -11.43
C PHE A 140 -5.11 -11.18 -12.03
N LEU A 141 -4.27 -10.97 -13.05
CA LEU A 141 -4.08 -9.67 -13.68
C LEU A 141 -5.36 -9.13 -14.33
N GLU A 142 -6.14 -9.99 -14.98
CA GLU A 142 -7.46 -9.64 -15.54
C GLU A 142 -8.44 -9.23 -14.45
N ARG A 143 -8.47 -9.98 -13.34
CA ARG A 143 -9.36 -9.71 -12.20
C ARG A 143 -9.04 -8.38 -11.55
N ILE A 144 -7.77 -8.11 -11.26
CA ILE A 144 -7.31 -6.83 -10.74
C ILE A 144 -7.65 -5.71 -11.73
N THR A 145 -7.35 -5.89 -13.03
CA THR A 145 -7.65 -4.87 -14.05
C THR A 145 -9.13 -4.49 -14.09
N LYS A 146 -10.05 -5.45 -13.95
CA LYS A 146 -11.49 -5.19 -13.86
C LYS A 146 -11.86 -4.36 -12.63
N ILE A 147 -11.28 -4.65 -11.46
CA ILE A 147 -11.51 -3.89 -10.21
C ILE A 147 -11.08 -2.43 -10.35
N PHE A 148 -10.02 -2.19 -11.11
CA PHE A 148 -9.48 -0.86 -11.42
C PHE A 148 -10.09 -0.24 -12.69
N ASN A 149 -11.32 -0.57 -13.05
CA ASN A 149 -12.04 0.00 -14.20
C ASN A 149 -11.25 -0.15 -15.52
N ASN A 150 -10.72 -1.34 -15.77
CA ASN A 150 -9.88 -1.69 -16.92
C ASN A 150 -8.56 -0.92 -17.00
N ARG A 151 -8.03 -0.47 -15.86
CA ARG A 151 -6.70 0.14 -15.74
C ARG A 151 -5.80 -0.82 -14.98
N GLN A 152 -4.69 -1.23 -15.59
CA GLN A 152 -3.74 -2.11 -14.93
C GLN A 152 -2.78 -1.31 -14.04
N PRO A 153 -2.61 -1.68 -12.75
CA PRO A 153 -1.49 -1.19 -11.93
C PRO A 153 -0.16 -1.59 -12.58
N ASN A 154 0.82 -0.69 -12.59
CA ASN A 154 2.13 -0.95 -13.21
C ASN A 154 3.27 -1.03 -12.19
N GLN A 155 3.04 -0.62 -10.94
CA GLN A 155 3.92 -0.85 -9.81
C GLN A 155 3.16 -1.63 -8.75
N ILE A 156 3.66 -2.80 -8.40
CA ILE A 156 3.08 -3.63 -7.35
C ILE A 156 4.17 -3.94 -6.32
N THR A 157 3.92 -3.62 -5.06
CA THR A 157 4.86 -3.89 -3.96
C THR A 157 4.27 -4.99 -3.09
N ILE A 158 5.02 -6.08 -2.90
CA ILE A 158 4.62 -7.24 -2.09
C ILE A 158 5.50 -7.26 -0.85
N LEU A 159 4.89 -7.25 0.32
CA LEU A 159 5.56 -7.12 1.61
C LEU A 159 5.14 -8.28 2.51
N ASN A 160 6.10 -9.00 3.09
CA ASN A 160 5.81 -9.85 4.24
C ASN A 160 5.99 -9.02 5.52
N CYS A 161 4.90 -8.80 6.24
CA CYS A 161 4.85 -7.99 7.45
C CYS A 161 5.15 -8.79 8.74
N HIS A 162 5.85 -9.93 8.64
CA HIS A 162 6.15 -10.80 9.77
C HIS A 162 6.92 -10.07 10.90
N LEU A 163 6.25 -9.85 12.04
CA LEU A 163 6.69 -9.47 13.41
C LEU A 163 7.75 -8.36 13.64
N LYS A 164 8.55 -7.97 12.64
CA LYS A 164 9.71 -7.10 12.77
C LYS A 164 9.59 -5.81 11.96
N LYS A 165 8.80 -5.81 10.89
CA LYS A 165 8.62 -4.69 9.98
C LYS A 165 7.34 -3.92 10.31
N ALA A 166 7.49 -2.66 10.69
CA ALA A 166 6.38 -1.70 10.68
C ALA A 166 6.37 -0.98 9.33
N ILE A 167 5.18 -0.57 8.90
CA ILE A 167 5.03 0.46 7.86
C ILE A 167 4.65 1.74 8.60
N GLU A 168 5.54 2.74 8.54
CA GLU A 168 5.25 4.09 9.04
C GLU A 168 4.15 4.73 8.19
N TYR A 169 3.41 5.68 8.78
CA TYR A 169 2.41 6.44 8.03
C TYR A 169 3.11 7.37 7.03
N VAL A 170 2.99 7.06 5.74
CA VAL A 170 3.61 7.82 4.66
C VAL A 170 2.56 8.14 3.60
N ILE A 171 2.66 9.33 3.01
CA ILE A 171 1.93 9.71 1.80
C ILE A 171 2.87 9.56 0.62
N GLU A 172 2.53 8.64 -0.29
CA GLU A 172 3.23 8.45 -1.55
C GLU A 172 2.97 9.65 -2.49
N SER A 173 4.00 10.13 -3.20
CA SER A 173 3.96 11.38 -3.97
C SER A 173 2.83 11.44 -5.01
N SER A 174 2.04 12.52 -4.96
CA SER A 174 1.01 12.84 -5.96
C SER A 174 1.60 13.22 -7.33
N TYR A 175 2.88 13.59 -7.41
CA TYR A 175 3.56 13.86 -8.68
C TYR A 175 3.90 12.60 -9.47
N ILE A 176 3.90 11.46 -8.80
CA ILE A 176 4.43 10.20 -9.32
C ILE A 176 3.31 9.20 -9.57
N PHE A 177 2.35 9.14 -8.65
CA PHE A 177 1.31 8.13 -8.64
C PHE A 177 -0.06 8.75 -8.89
N ASP A 178 -0.91 8.02 -9.61
CA ASP A 178 -2.32 8.36 -9.82
C ASP A 178 -3.08 8.48 -8.51
N GLU A 179 -4.21 9.18 -8.52
CA GLU A 179 -5.05 9.38 -7.33
C GLU A 179 -5.75 8.10 -6.84
N GLU A 180 -5.35 6.91 -7.30
CA GLU A 180 -5.94 5.63 -6.94
C GLU A 180 -4.85 4.67 -6.46
N ILE A 181 -5.06 4.08 -5.28
CA ILE A 181 -4.26 3.00 -4.72
C ILE A 181 -5.18 1.89 -4.23
N ALA A 182 -4.66 0.68 -4.17
CA ALA A 182 -5.29 -0.37 -3.39
C ALA A 182 -4.24 -1.18 -2.65
N PHE A 183 -4.71 -1.89 -1.65
CA PHE A 183 -3.95 -2.95 -1.03
C PHE A 183 -4.78 -4.21 -0.87
N LEU A 184 -4.12 -5.35 -0.99
CA LEU A 184 -4.67 -6.68 -0.81
C LEU A 184 -3.92 -7.39 0.32
N VAL A 185 -4.66 -7.91 1.28
CA VAL A 185 -4.14 -8.74 2.37
C VAL A 185 -4.26 -10.21 1.99
N LEU A 186 -3.21 -11.00 2.13
CA LEU A 186 -3.18 -12.44 1.87
C LEU A 186 -2.48 -13.20 3.01
N GLY A 187 -2.75 -14.51 3.08
CA GLY A 187 -2.27 -15.36 4.17
C GLY A 187 -3.16 -15.18 5.38
N ASN A 188 -2.75 -14.29 6.29
CA ASN A 188 -3.40 -14.07 7.58
C ASN A 188 -3.99 -12.66 7.71
N GLU A 189 -4.79 -12.45 8.75
CA GLU A 189 -5.39 -11.15 9.03
C GLU A 189 -4.32 -10.10 9.37
N LEU A 190 -4.45 -8.89 8.84
CA LEU A 190 -3.47 -7.83 8.99
C LEU A 190 -4.01 -6.70 9.86
N PRO A 191 -3.40 -6.42 11.02
CA PRO A 191 -3.70 -5.22 11.78
C PRO A 191 -3.18 -3.99 11.02
N MET A 192 -4.06 -3.08 10.69
CA MET A 192 -3.74 -1.82 10.04
C MET A 192 -4.28 -0.65 10.86
N SER A 193 -3.57 0.45 10.85
CA SER A 193 -4.00 1.69 11.47
C SER A 193 -4.19 2.74 10.38
N PHE A 194 -5.30 3.44 10.40
CA PHE A 194 -5.63 4.53 9.50
C PHE A 194 -5.71 5.82 10.31
N LEU A 195 -5.10 6.88 9.81
CA LEU A 195 -5.17 8.22 10.37
C LEU A 195 -5.79 9.12 9.31
N ASP A 196 -6.93 9.70 9.63
CA ASP A 196 -7.47 10.81 8.86
C ASP A 196 -6.81 12.11 9.34
N ILE A 197 -5.98 12.70 8.48
CA ILE A 197 -5.19 13.88 8.86
C ILE A 197 -6.05 15.14 8.96
N ARG A 198 -7.27 15.14 8.39
CA ARG A 198 -8.16 16.30 8.39
C ARG A 198 -8.72 16.57 9.78
N ASN A 199 -9.05 15.50 10.49
CA ASN A 199 -9.65 15.54 11.83
C ASN A 199 -8.77 14.89 12.91
N LYS A 200 -7.59 14.36 12.54
CA LYS A 200 -6.64 13.63 13.40
C LYS A 200 -7.26 12.41 14.06
N GLU A 201 -8.26 11.81 13.42
CA GLU A 201 -8.96 10.64 13.92
C GLU A 201 -8.22 9.36 13.50
N LYS A 202 -7.92 8.52 14.47
CA LYS A 202 -7.22 7.25 14.25
C LYS A 202 -8.17 6.08 14.39
N LEU A 203 -8.19 5.23 13.38
CA LEU A 203 -8.92 3.98 13.33
C LEU A 203 -7.93 2.83 13.31
N ASN A 204 -8.10 1.83 14.16
CA ASN A 204 -7.32 0.59 14.04
C ASN A 204 -8.25 -0.52 13.62
N LEU A 205 -7.89 -1.22 12.55
CA LEU A 205 -8.69 -2.28 11.95
C LEU A 205 -7.88 -3.56 11.84
N VAL A 206 -8.55 -4.69 11.97
CA VAL A 206 -8.04 -5.99 11.53
C VAL A 206 -8.62 -6.26 10.16
N ILE A 207 -7.77 -6.25 9.14
CA ILE A 207 -8.14 -6.51 7.76
C ILE A 207 -8.08 -8.02 7.52
N GLU A 208 -9.22 -8.62 7.16
CA GLU A 208 -9.29 -10.06 6.93
C GLU A 208 -8.45 -10.47 5.72
N SER A 209 -7.93 -11.70 5.74
CA SER A 209 -7.23 -12.27 4.59
C SER A 209 -8.14 -12.25 3.36
N ASN A 210 -7.53 -12.05 2.20
CA ASN A 210 -8.17 -11.93 0.90
C ASN A 210 -9.12 -10.73 0.76
N THR A 211 -8.88 -9.67 1.54
CA THR A 211 -9.59 -8.39 1.44
C THR A 211 -8.78 -7.40 0.62
N LEU A 212 -9.41 -6.82 -0.40
CA LEU A 212 -8.88 -5.67 -1.14
C LEU A 212 -9.54 -4.39 -0.67
N LEU A 213 -8.74 -3.42 -0.26
CA LEU A 213 -9.18 -2.07 0.04
C LEU A 213 -8.61 -1.11 -0.99
N ARG A 214 -9.49 -0.34 -1.63
CA ARG A 214 -9.16 0.63 -2.66
C ARG A 214 -9.52 2.03 -2.18
N ILE A 215 -8.61 2.98 -2.36
CA ILE A 215 -8.79 4.41 -2.07
C ILE A 215 -8.56 5.18 -3.36
N LYS A 216 -9.51 6.04 -3.73
CA LYS A 216 -9.40 6.89 -4.92
C LYS A 216 -9.60 8.37 -4.61
N GLY A 217 -9.17 9.21 -5.54
CA GLY A 217 -9.28 10.66 -5.47
C GLY A 217 -8.43 11.26 -4.34
N LYS A 218 -8.78 12.48 -3.95
CA LYS A 218 -8.06 13.27 -2.95
C LYS A 218 -7.91 12.55 -1.60
N LEU A 219 -8.84 11.65 -1.27
CA LEU A 219 -8.83 10.92 0.00
C LEU A 219 -7.58 10.07 0.20
N ARG A 220 -6.93 9.64 -0.90
CA ARG A 220 -5.62 8.96 -0.88
C ARG A 220 -4.55 9.75 -0.10
N HIS A 221 -4.62 11.08 -0.14
CA HIS A 221 -3.64 11.96 0.53
C HIS A 221 -4.14 12.45 1.89
N GLU A 222 -5.36 12.09 2.28
CA GLU A 222 -6.00 12.56 3.51
C GLU A 222 -6.14 11.43 4.54
N ILE A 223 -6.30 10.18 4.09
CA ILE A 223 -6.28 9.00 4.94
C ILE A 223 -4.98 8.26 4.72
N ILE A 224 -4.09 8.37 5.70
CA ILE A 224 -2.80 7.69 5.71
C ILE A 224 -2.93 6.40 6.50
N PHE A 225 -2.18 5.37 6.12
CA PHE A 225 -2.23 4.08 6.78
C PHE A 225 -0.84 3.65 7.26
N GLY A 226 -0.81 2.78 8.25
CA GLY A 226 0.41 2.21 8.81
C GLY A 226 0.17 0.81 9.35
N ILE A 227 1.20 -0.03 9.29
CA ILE A 227 1.19 -1.37 9.85
C ILE A 227 2.03 -1.34 11.13
N PRO A 228 1.43 -1.58 12.31
CA PRO A 228 2.12 -1.47 13.58
C PRO A 228 3.06 -2.66 13.80
N LYS A 229 4.21 -2.41 14.44
CA LYS A 229 5.07 -3.48 14.99
C LYS A 229 4.49 -3.99 16.31
N LYS A 230 3.39 -4.73 16.26
CA LYS A 230 2.72 -5.28 17.45
C LYS A 230 2.60 -6.79 17.36
N LYS A 231 3.04 -7.47 18.41
CA LYS A 231 2.82 -8.93 18.61
C LYS A 231 1.44 -9.25 19.16
N LYS A 232 0.82 -8.28 19.82
CA LYS A 232 -0.48 -8.39 20.49
C LYS A 232 -1.27 -7.13 20.22
N ILE A 233 -2.55 -7.30 19.90
CA ILE A 233 -3.49 -6.18 19.73
C ILE A 233 -4.70 -6.39 20.63
N GLN A 234 -5.26 -5.29 21.12
CA GLN A 234 -6.51 -5.32 21.87
C GLN A 234 -7.66 -5.23 20.87
N MET A 235 -8.56 -6.20 20.88
CA MET A 235 -9.75 -6.20 20.04
C MET A 235 -10.93 -5.57 20.78
N GLN A 236 -11.72 -4.79 20.04
CA GLN A 236 -13.07 -4.39 20.43
C GLN A 236 -13.88 -5.67 20.56
N ASP A 237 -14.59 -5.85 21.68
CA ASP A 237 -15.13 -7.14 22.11
C ASP A 237 -15.93 -7.84 21.00
N LYS A 238 -15.31 -8.84 20.36
CA LYS A 238 -16.02 -9.89 19.63
C LYS A 238 -16.19 -11.07 20.57
N VAL A 239 -17.44 -11.40 20.89
CA VAL A 239 -17.83 -12.72 21.37
C VAL A 239 -17.51 -13.71 20.26
N ILE A 240 -16.35 -14.38 20.33
CA ILE A 240 -16.06 -15.50 19.44
C ILE A 240 -16.64 -16.74 20.14
N MET A 241 -17.71 -17.30 19.58
CA MET A 241 -18.08 -18.68 19.89
C MET A 241 -16.90 -19.56 19.48
N LYS A 242 -16.23 -20.18 20.46
CA LYS A 242 -15.30 -21.27 20.18
C LYS A 242 -16.06 -22.35 19.41
N LYS A 243 -15.61 -22.68 18.20
CA LYS A 243 -15.85 -24.00 17.63
C LYS A 243 -14.80 -24.95 18.19
#